data_AF-A0A3M8RLR7-F1
#
_entry.id   AF-A0A3M8RLR7-F1
#
_cell.length_a   1.000
_cell.length_b   1.000
_cell.length_c   1.000
_cell.angle_alpha   90.00
_cell.angle_beta   90.00
_cell.angle_gamma   90.00
#
_symmetry.space_group_name_H-M   'P 1'
#
loop_
_entity.id
_entity.type
_entity.pdbx_description
1 polymer ?
#
loop_
_entity_poly.entity_id
_entity_poly.type
_entity_poly.pdbx_seq_one_letter_code
_entity_poly.pdbx_strand_id
1 'polypeptide(L)'
;MNAQRLRGLIRKEFLQILRDPSAIAIAFVMPVLLLFLFGYGVSLDARQVPVAVVVDQPTGETSAFIGGLRQSPYFSPTLYPD
;
A
#
# COMPACT_ATOMS: atom_id res chain seq x y z
N MET A 1 -39.71 0.45 -17.48
CA MET A 1 -39.79 0.47 -15.99
C MET A 1 -40.19 1.87 -15.55
N ASN A 2 -41.25 2.02 -14.74
CA ASN A 2 -41.75 3.35 -14.37
C ASN A 2 -40.90 4.01 -13.26
N ALA A 3 -40.57 5.29 -13.43
CA ALA A 3 -39.75 6.07 -12.49
C ALA A 3 -40.31 6.08 -11.05
N GLN A 4 -41.63 5.94 -10.89
CA GLN A 4 -42.30 5.86 -9.59
C GLN A 4 -41.91 4.61 -8.79
N ARG A 5 -41.73 3.46 -9.46
CA ARG A 5 -41.27 2.21 -8.81
C ARG A 5 -39.79 2.30 -8.44
N LEU A 6 -38.98 2.87 -9.32
CA LEU A 6 -37.54 3.08 -9.07
C LEU A 6 -37.31 3.97 -7.85
N ARG A 7 -38.04 5.09 -7.74
CA ARG A 7 -37.93 5.99 -6.58
C ARG A 7 -38.36 5.33 -5.27
N GLY A 8 -39.38 4.47 -5.32
CA GLY A 8 -39.80 3.66 -4.17
C GLY A 8 -38.71 2.70 -3.71
N LEU A 9 -38.05 2.02 -4.66
CA LEU A 9 -36.95 1.10 -4.36
C LEU A 9 -35.74 1.84 -3.74
N ILE A 10 -35.31 2.96 -4.34
CA ILE A 10 -34.19 3.76 -3.83
C ILE A 10 -34.46 4.21 -2.38
N ARG A 11 -35.67 4.71 -2.10
CA ARG A 11 -36.03 5.15 -0.74
C ARG A 11 -35.98 4.00 0.26
N LYS A 12 -36.44 2.80 -0.13
CA LYS A 12 -36.41 1.61 0.73
C LYS A 12 -34.96 1.25 1.08
N GLU A 13 -34.10 1.10 0.06
CA GLU A 13 -32.71 0.71 0.27
C GLU A 13 -31.95 1.73 1.10
N PHE A 14 -32.18 3.03 0.88
CA PHE A 14 -31.53 4.08 1.67
C PHE A 14 -31.91 4.01 3.16
N LEU A 15 -33.21 3.81 3.46
CA LEU A 15 -33.68 3.64 4.84
C LEU A 15 -33.17 2.33 5.47
N GLN A 16 -32.97 1.29 4.67
CA GLN A 16 -32.41 0.02 5.12
C GLN A 16 -30.94 0.18 5.50
N ILE A 17 -30.13 0.82 4.66
CA ILE A 17 -28.71 1.11 4.94
C ILE A 17 -28.57 1.98 6.19
N LEU A 18 -29.40 3.03 6.32
CA LEU A 18 -29.37 3.91 7.50
C LEU A 18 -29.75 3.22 8.81
N ARG A 19 -30.50 2.10 8.75
CA ARG A 19 -30.89 1.32 9.93
C ARG A 19 -29.97 0.12 10.17
N ASP A 20 -29.10 -0.21 9.23
CA ASP A 20 -28.13 -1.28 9.37
C ASP A 20 -26.85 -0.74 10.02
N PRO A 21 -26.61 -1.01 11.31
CA PRO A 21 -25.41 -0.52 12.00
C PRO A 21 -24.13 -1.13 11.40
N SER A 22 -24.20 -2.31 10.78
CA SER A 22 -23.05 -2.96 10.15
C SER A 22 -22.66 -2.23 8.86
N ALA A 23 -23.65 -1.83 8.06
CA ALA A 23 -23.41 -1.06 6.84
C ALA A 23 -22.77 0.31 7.15
N ILE A 24 -23.28 0.98 8.19
CA ILE A 24 -22.68 2.23 8.69
C ILE A 24 -21.26 1.97 9.19
N ALA A 25 -21.06 0.94 10.02
CA ALA A 25 -19.74 0.60 10.54
C ALA A 25 -18.73 0.36 9.42
N ILE A 26 -19.06 -0.47 8.43
CA ILE A 26 -18.17 -0.74 7.28
C ILE A 26 -17.86 0.54 6.50
N ALA A 27 -18.85 1.40 6.26
CA ALA A 27 -18.68 2.65 5.53
C ALA A 27 -17.67 3.61 6.17
N PHE A 28 -17.45 3.54 7.49
CA PHE A 28 -16.47 4.36 8.20
C PHE A 28 -15.20 3.60 8.60
N VAL A 29 -15.34 2.40 9.12
CA VAL A 29 -14.23 1.58 9.62
C VAL A 29 -13.33 1.13 8.49
N MET A 30 -13.87 0.70 7.35
CA MET A 30 -13.03 0.27 6.22
C MET A 30 -12.13 1.40 5.71
N PRO A 31 -12.64 2.61 5.41
CA PRO A 31 -11.77 3.73 5.03
C PRO A 31 -10.73 4.09 6.09
N VAL A 32 -11.09 4.09 7.36
CA VAL A 32 -10.14 4.39 8.46
C VAL A 32 -9.05 3.33 8.56
N LEU A 33 -9.41 2.05 8.49
CA LEU A 33 -8.46 0.94 8.45
C LEU A 33 -7.52 1.06 7.24
N LEU A 34 -8.05 1.41 6.06
CA LEU A 34 -7.23 1.63 4.86
C LEU A 34 -6.30 2.84 5.01
N LEU A 35 -6.75 3.92 5.66
CA LEU A 35 -5.92 5.07 5.99
C LEU A 35 -4.78 4.68 6.93
N PHE A 36 -5.03 3.87 7.95
CA PHE A 36 -3.96 3.35 8.80
C PHE A 36 -3.04 2.40 8.05
N LEU A 37 -3.59 1.51 7.24
CA LEU A 37 -2.80 0.59 6.44
C LEU A 37 -1.88 1.34 5.48
N PHE A 38 -2.39 2.27 4.68
CA PHE A 38 -1.58 3.01 3.70
C PHE A 38 -0.79 4.18 4.30
N GLY A 39 -1.26 4.77 5.38
CA GLY A 39 -0.59 5.89 6.05
C GLY A 39 0.52 5.43 7.00
N TYR A 40 0.44 4.21 7.55
CA TYR A 40 1.39 3.71 8.54
C TYR A 40 1.99 2.33 8.19
N GLY A 41 1.18 1.36 7.75
CA GLY A 41 1.63 -0.03 7.61
C GLY A 41 2.20 -0.42 6.25
N VAL A 42 1.83 0.29 5.19
CA VAL A 42 2.18 0.01 3.80
C VAL A 42 2.75 1.28 3.22
N SER A 43 4.05 1.47 3.37
CA SER A 43 4.79 2.44 2.58
C SER A 43 4.84 1.95 1.13
N LEU A 44 3.99 2.50 0.25
CA LEU A 44 4.18 2.37 -1.21
C LEU A 44 5.46 3.10 -1.69
N ASP A 45 6.04 3.87 -0.79
CA ASP A 45 7.30 4.55 -0.95
C ASP A 45 8.43 3.61 -0.51
N ALA A 46 8.90 2.81 -1.47
CA ALA A 46 10.01 1.87 -1.29
C ALA A 46 11.36 2.63 -1.22
N ARG A 47 11.52 3.52 -0.24
CA ARG A 47 12.80 4.14 0.11
C ARG A 47 13.54 3.23 1.08
N GLN A 48 14.85 3.09 0.89
CA GLN A 48 15.74 2.28 1.75
C GLN A 48 15.38 0.78 1.80
N VAL A 49 14.98 0.19 0.67
CA VAL A 49 14.77 -1.26 0.57
C VAL A 49 16.07 -1.98 0.96
N PRO A 50 16.06 -2.82 2.01
CA PRO A 50 17.25 -3.54 2.43
C PRO A 50 17.61 -4.58 1.38
N VAL A 51 18.85 -4.50 0.87
CA VAL A 51 19.38 -5.45 -0.11
C VAL A 51 20.69 -6.01 0.42
N ALA A 52 20.84 -7.33 0.41
CA ALA A 52 22.12 -7.97 0.70
C ALA A 52 22.96 -8.01 -0.57
N VAL A 53 24.22 -7.58 -0.47
CA VAL A 53 25.19 -7.64 -1.56
C VAL A 53 26.32 -8.58 -1.16
N VAL A 54 26.57 -9.59 -1.98
CA VAL A 54 27.64 -10.56 -1.85
C VAL A 54 28.58 -10.41 -3.04
N VAL A 55 29.89 -10.37 -2.80
CA VAL A 55 30.90 -10.08 -3.82
C VAL A 55 31.90 -11.23 -3.89
N ASP A 56 31.62 -12.18 -4.79
CA ASP A 56 32.50 -13.31 -5.07
C ASP A 56 33.83 -12.85 -5.69
N GLN A 57 33.79 -11.84 -6.58
CA GLN A 57 34.98 -11.27 -7.23
C GLN A 57 35.02 -9.74 -7.10
N PRO A 58 35.94 -9.18 -6.28
CA PRO A 58 36.08 -7.75 -6.14
C PRO A 58 36.81 -7.14 -7.35
N THR A 59 36.04 -6.57 -8.27
CA THR A 59 36.54 -5.85 -9.45
C THR A 59 36.13 -4.37 -9.44
N GLY A 60 36.70 -3.59 -10.35
CA GLY A 60 36.31 -2.19 -10.55
C GLY A 60 34.84 -2.03 -10.96
N GLU A 61 34.31 -2.96 -11.76
CA GLU A 61 32.88 -2.95 -12.14
C GLU A 61 31.97 -3.29 -10.97
N THR A 62 32.34 -4.27 -10.16
CA THR A 62 31.59 -4.61 -8.93
C THR A 62 31.52 -3.40 -7.99
N SER A 63 32.64 -2.68 -7.84
CA SER A 63 32.71 -1.47 -7.01
C SER A 63 31.84 -0.34 -7.58
N ALA A 64 31.84 -0.13 -8.89
CA ALA A 64 31.02 0.89 -9.55
C ALA A 64 29.52 0.59 -9.42
N PHE A 65 29.12 -0.67 -9.57
CA PHE A 65 27.73 -1.11 -9.40
C PHE A 65 27.24 -0.91 -7.96
N ILE A 66 28.04 -1.29 -6.96
CA ILE A 66 27.72 -1.07 -5.54
C ILE A 66 27.63 0.42 -5.22
N GLY A 67 28.50 1.25 -5.83
CA GLY A 67 28.43 2.70 -5.75
C GLY A 67 27.09 3.24 -6.24
N GLY A 68 26.62 2.78 -7.41
CA GLY A 68 25.31 3.17 -7.96
C GLY A 68 24.13 2.75 -7.06
N LEU A 69 24.20 1.57 -6.45
CA LEU A 69 23.18 1.12 -5.48
C LEU A 69 23.16 1.99 -4.23
N ARG A 70 24.32 2.40 -3.71
CA ARG A 70 24.44 3.26 -2.52
C ARG A 70 23.98 4.70 -2.76
N GLN A 71 24.08 5.18 -4.00
CA GLN A 71 23.63 6.52 -4.39
C GLN A 71 22.13 6.57 -4.70
N SER A 72 21.47 5.42 -4.86
CA SER A 72 20.03 5.34 -5.11
C SER A 72 19.23 5.65 -3.83
N PRO A 73 18.18 6.49 -3.89
CA PRO A 73 17.31 6.73 -2.75
C PRO A 73 16.41 5.52 -2.40
N TYR A 74 16.37 4.52 -3.28
CA TYR A 74 15.49 3.36 -3.16
C TYR A 74 16.12 2.20 -2.40
N PHE A 75 17.44 2.06 -2.42
CA PHE A 75 18.12 0.87 -1.88
C PHE A 75 19.00 1.21 -0.69
N SER A 76 19.06 0.29 0.27
CA SER A 76 20.00 0.31 1.39
C SER A 76 20.87 -0.95 1.34
N PRO A 77 21.89 -0.99 0.46
CA PRO A 77 22.71 -2.18 0.26
C PRO A 77 23.63 -2.44 1.46
N THR A 78 23.59 -3.65 2.00
CA THR A 78 24.48 -4.14 3.06
C THR A 78 25.41 -5.20 2.49
N LEU A 79 26.72 -5.00 2.65
CA LEU A 79 27.74 -5.96 2.21
C LEU A 79 27.83 -7.11 3.20
N TYR A 80 27.74 -8.33 2.69
CA TYR A 80 28.00 -9.54 3.45
C TYR A 80 29.28 -10.20 2.92
N PRO A 81 30.17 -10.66 3.82
CA PRO A 81 31.23 -11.57 3.43
C PRO A 81 30.62 -12.91 2.99
N ASP A 82 31.28 -13.56 2.04
CA ASP A 82 31.05 -14.97 1.72
C ASP A 82 31.37 -15.89 2.91
#